data_AF-A0A452YPN3-F1
#
_entry.id   AF-A0A452YPN3-F1
#
_cell.length_a   1.000
_cell.length_b   1.000
_cell.length_c   1.000
_cell.angle_alpha   90.00
_cell.angle_beta   90.00
_cell.angle_gamma   90.00
#
_symmetry.space_group_name_H-M   'P 1'
#
loop_
_entity.id
_entity.type
_entity.pdbx_description
1 polymer ?
#
loop_
_entity_poly.entity_id
_entity_poly.type
_entity_poly.pdbx_seq_one_letter_code
_entity_poly.pdbx_strand_id
1 'polypeptide(L)' 'WKCWAAPRVRFFHWLANLDRCWTADRLARRNLPHPPCCPLCDQAPETHHLLLGCPFARQVW' A
#
# COMPACT_ATOMS: atom_id res chain seq x y z
N TRP A 1 9.98 1.55 -18.08
CA TRP A 1 8.92 2.20 -17.29
C TRP A 1 8.82 3.69 -17.66
N LYS A 2 8.07 4.02 -18.73
CA LYS A 2 7.78 5.40 -19.18
C LYS A 2 6.40 5.81 -18.65
N CYS A 3 6.30 6.04 -17.34
CA CYS A 3 5.12 6.69 -16.78
C CYS A 3 5.31 8.19 -16.90
N TRP A 4 4.36 8.89 -17.53
CA TRP A 4 4.26 10.34 -17.55
C TRP A 4 3.78 10.84 -16.19
N ALA A 5 4.55 10.54 -15.16
CA ALA A 5 4.26 10.92 -13.78
C ALA A 5 5.45 11.69 -13.21
N ALA A 6 5.16 12.65 -12.32
CA ALA A 6 6.20 13.40 -11.64
C ALA A 6 7.22 12.44 -10.97
N PRO A 7 8.52 12.80 -10.90
CA PRO A 7 9.56 11.92 -10.36
C PRO A 7 9.23 11.34 -8.97
N ARG A 8 8.56 12.12 -8.12
CA ARG A 8 8.10 11.68 -6.78
C ARG A 8 7.08 10.56 -6.85
N VAL A 9 6.10 10.65 -7.75
CA VAL A 9 5.07 9.62 -7.97
C VAL A 9 5.70 8.35 -8.53
N ARG A 10 6.65 8.49 -9.46
CA ARG A 10 7.38 7.34 -10.00
C ARG A 10 8.20 6.61 -8.94
N PHE A 11 8.86 7.36 -8.07
CA PHE A 11 9.63 6.78 -6.96
C PHE A 11 8.73 6.06 -5.95
N PHE A 12 7.60 6.67 -5.58
CA PHE A 12 6.62 6.03 -4.71
C PHE A 12 6.06 4.74 -5.33
N HIS A 13 5.66 4.78 -6.59
CA HIS A 13 5.13 3.60 -7.28
C HIS A 13 6.19 2.50 -7.45
N TRP A 14 7.46 2.88 -7.65
CA TRP A 14 8.58 1.93 -7.64
C TRP A 14 8.75 1.28 -6.26
N LEU A 15 8.67 2.06 -5.17
CA LEU A 15 8.68 1.50 -3.81
C LEU A 15 7.48 0.59 -3.57
N ALA A 16 6.28 0.97 -4.02
CA ALA A 16 5.06 0.18 -3.88
C ALA A 16 5.19 -1.17 -4.60
N ASN A 17 5.71 -1.18 -5.84
CA ASN A 17 5.96 -2.42 -6.59
C ASN A 17 7.03 -3.32 -5.95
N LEU A 18 7.95 -2.77 -5.18
CA LEU A 18 8.93 -3.55 -4.41
C LEU A 18 8.41 -3.92 -3.02
N ASP A 19 7.14 -3.62 -2.74
CA ASP A 19 6.52 -3.66 -1.41
C ASP A 19 7.40 -3.02 -0.33
N ARG A 20 8.10 -1.94 -0.70
CA ARG A 20 8.99 -1.19 0.18
C ARG A 20 8.29 -0.03 0.88
N CYS A 21 7.01 0.15 0.63
CA CYS A 21 6.18 1.09 1.38
C CYS A 21 5.98 0.60 2.82
N TRP A 22 5.87 1.55 3.75
CA TRP A 22 5.50 1.29 5.14
C TRP A 22 4.02 0.92 5.20
N THR A 23 3.73 -0.37 5.04
CA THR A 23 2.39 -0.96 5.06
C THR A 23 2.40 -2.18 5.99
N ALA A 24 1.22 -2.61 6.43
CA ALA A 24 1.06 -3.79 7.29
C ALA A 24 1.71 -5.05 6.67
N ASP A 25 1.75 -5.14 5.34
CA ASP A 25 2.43 -6.21 4.59
C ASP A 25 3.94 -6.34 4.85
N ARG A 26 4.60 -5.19 4.99
CA ARG A 26 6.02 -5.16 5.32
C ARG A 26 6.28 -5.60 6.76
N LEU A 27 5.34 -5.32 7.67
CA LEU A 27 5.38 -5.84 9.04
C LEU A 27 5.15 -7.36 9.04
N ALA A 28 4.17 -7.85 8.28
CA ALA A 28 3.86 -9.27 8.13
C ALA A 28 5.07 -10.10 7.66
N ARG A 29 5.77 -9.64 6.61
CA ARG A 29 6.98 -10.32 6.10
C ARG A 29 8.17 -10.32 7.06
N ARG A 30 8.18 -9.41 8.05
CA ARG A 30 9.20 -9.34 9.09
C ARG A 30 8.78 -10.07 10.37
N ASN A 31 7.65 -10.79 10.37
CA ASN A 31 7.05 -11.39 11.55
C ASN A 31 6.84 -10.37 12.70
N LEU A 32 6.62 -9.10 12.35
CA LEU A 32 6.28 -8.07 13.31
C LEU A 32 4.76 -8.07 13.56
N PRO A 33 4.30 -7.62 14.74
CA PRO A 33 2.88 -7.43 15.00
C PRO A 33 2.26 -6.56 13.91
N HIS A 34 1.21 -7.08 13.26
CA HIS A 34 0.50 -6.39 12.21
C HIS A 34 -0.99 -6.71 12.32
N PRO A 35 -1.87 -5.75 11.98
CA PRO A 35 -3.29 -6.02 11.88
C PRO A 35 -3.56 -7.01 10.73
N PRO A 36 -4.47 -7.98 10.91
CA PRO A 36 -4.79 -8.97 9.88
C PRO A 36 -5.54 -8.36 8.69
N CYS A 37 -6.25 -7.26 8.93
CA CYS A 37 -7.04 -6.53 7.95
C CYS A 37 -6.56 -5.08 7.84
N CYS A 38 -6.89 -4.41 6.74
CA CYS A 38 -6.60 -3.00 6.53
C CYS A 38 -7.26 -2.15 7.64
N PRO A 39 -6.50 -1.33 8.38
CA PRO A 39 -7.03 -0.58 9.53
C PRO A 39 -8.02 0.53 9.16
N LEU A 40 -8.18 0.83 7.86
CA LEU A 40 -9.06 1.88 7.35
C LEU A 40 -10.45 1.38 6.98
N CYS A 41 -10.55 0.17 6.41
CA CYS A 41 -11.81 -0.38 5.91
C CYS A 41 -12.18 -1.72 6.55
N ASP A 42 -11.24 -2.39 7.22
CA ASP A 42 -11.38 -3.68 7.91
C ASP A 42 -11.94 -4.84 7.03
N GLN A 43 -11.85 -4.72 5.71
CA GLN A 43 -12.50 -5.64 4.76
C GLN A 43 -11.56 -6.66 4.12
N ALA A 44 -10.27 -6.31 3.97
CA ALA A 44 -9.30 -7.12 3.25
C ALA A 44 -7.89 -6.90 3.82
N PRO A 45 -6.97 -7.86 3.63
CA PRO A 45 -5.55 -7.63 3.92
C PRO A 45 -5.03 -6.42 3.14
N GLU A 46 -4.09 -5.67 3.71
CA GLU A 46 -3.62 -4.40 3.18
C GLU A 46 -2.84 -4.53 1.85
N THR A 47 -2.48 -5.76 1.46
CA THR A 47 -1.66 -6.11 0.29
C THR A 47 -2.26 -5.59 -1.00
N HIS A 48 -1.68 -4.52 -1.57
CA HIS A 48 -2.22 -3.77 -2.72
C HIS A 48 -3.61 -3.14 -2.53
N HIS A 49 -4.36 -3.58 -1.51
CA HIS A 49 -5.67 -3.08 -1.15
C HIS A 49 -5.62 -1.60 -0.79
N LEU A 50 -4.63 -1.15 -0.01
CA LEU A 50 -4.53 0.27 0.38
C LEU A 50 -4.47 1.23 -0.83
N LEU A 51 -3.83 0.80 -1.93
CA LEU A 51 -3.62 1.64 -3.12
C LEU A 51 -4.78 1.56 -4.12
N LEU A 52 -5.39 0.40 -4.29
CA LEU A 52 -6.35 0.14 -5.38
C LEU A 52 -7.72 -0.38 -4.90
N GLY A 53 -7.76 -1.05 -3.76
CA GLY A 53 -8.95 -1.77 -3.28
C GLY A 53 -9.66 -1.12 -2.09
N CYS A 54 -9.03 -0.18 -1.39
CA CYS A 54 -9.56 0.35 -0.14
C CYS A 54 -10.60 1.42 -0.43
N PRO A 55 -11.89 1.19 -0.08
CA PRO A 55 -12.95 2.15 -0.35
C PRO A 55 -12.73 3.45 0.42
N PHE A 56 -12.18 3.38 1.64
CA PHE A 56 -11.82 4.56 2.42
C PHE A 56 -10.68 5.34 1.75
N ALA A 57 -9.61 4.66 1.35
CA ALA A 57 -8.49 5.31 0.68
C ALA A 57 -8.95 6.02 -0.59
N ARG A 58 -9.81 5.38 -1.40
CA ARG A 58 -10.37 5.98 -2.63
C ARG A 58 -11.18 7.26 -2.41
N GLN A 59 -11.66 7.51 -1.19
CA GLN A 59 -12.37 8.74 -0.84
C GLN A 59 -11.44 9.88 -0.40
N VAL A 60 -10.21 9.55 0.03
CA VAL A 60 -9.27 10.50 0.65
C VAL A 60 -8.10 10.88 -0.27
N TRP A 61 -7.70 10.00 -1.18
CA TRP A 61 -6.68 10.27 -2.22
C TRP A 61 -7.20 11.24 -3.29
#